data_AF-A0A7D9KDM3-F1
#
_entry.id   AF-A0A7D9KDM3-F1
#
_cell.length_a   1.000
_cell.length_b   1.000
_cell.length_c   1.000
_cell.angle_alpha   90.00
_cell.angle_beta   90.00
_cell.angle_gamma   90.00
#
_symmetry.space_group_name_H-M   'P 1'
#
loop_
_entity.id
_entity.type
_entity.pdbx_description
1 polymer ?
#
loop_
_entity_poly.entity_id
_entity_poly.type
_entity_poly.pdbx_seq_one_letter_code
_entity_poly.pdbx_strand_id
1 'polypeptide(L)'
;MIISLTGEKTQKIKEACQKFLQSPQPTIREVARVIGMLTASFPGVMFGPLHYRHLDMDKTVALKIRKGNSNKTMTLSDEAKHELSWWVSSIESAYNVVSHGQADTTMTTDASKTGWGCSLAGTPTGGSWDSGESEKHINWLEVKAILLSLKSFM
;
A
#
# COMPACT_ATOMS: atom_id res chain seq x y z
N MET A 1 14.18 -7.58 15.53
CA MET A 1 13.79 -6.36 16.28
C MET A 1 12.50 -5.84 15.68
N ILE A 2 11.49 -5.53 16.51
CA ILE A 2 10.23 -4.92 16.05
C ILE A 2 10.08 -3.50 16.61
N ILE A 3 9.32 -2.67 15.90
CA ILE A 3 8.91 -1.34 16.33
C ILE A 3 7.39 -1.24 16.22
N SER A 4 6.76 -0.59 17.20
CA SER A 4 5.31 -0.35 17.21
C SER A 4 5.02 1.10 17.58
N LEU A 5 3.80 1.54 17.31
CA LEU A 5 3.34 2.85 17.73
C LEU A 5 3.10 2.88 19.26
N THR A 6 3.12 4.08 19.83
CA THR A 6 2.66 4.29 21.20
C THR A 6 1.13 4.17 21.26
N GLY A 7 0.60 3.75 22.42
CA GLY A 7 -0.86 3.62 22.60
C GLY A 7 -1.63 4.90 22.27
N GLU A 8 -1.07 6.07 22.63
CA GLU A 8 -1.64 7.38 22.27
C GLU A 8 -1.75 7.59 20.75
N LYS A 9 -0.68 7.28 19.99
CA LYS A 9 -0.68 7.42 18.53
C LYS A 9 -1.65 6.46 17.87
N THR A 10 -1.67 5.20 18.34
CA THR A 10 -2.62 4.18 17.90
C THR A 10 -4.06 4.64 18.09
N GLN A 11 -4.41 5.10 19.30
CA GLN A 11 -5.75 5.58 19.61
C GLN A 11 -6.15 6.76 18.73
N LYS A 12 -5.25 7.74 18.56
CA LYS A 12 -5.50 8.92 17.73
C LYS A 12 -5.75 8.56 16.26
N ILE A 13 -5.03 7.59 15.71
CA ILE A 13 -5.25 7.10 14.34
C ILE A 13 -6.59 6.37 14.26
N LYS A 14 -6.87 5.46 15.20
CA LYS A 14 -8.12 4.69 15.25
C LYS A 14 -9.35 5.61 15.27
N GLU A 15 -9.36 6.60 16.15
CA GLU A 15 -10.43 7.58 16.27
C GLU A 15 -10.59 8.42 14.98
N ALA A 16 -9.48 8.84 14.37
CA ALA A 16 -9.52 9.61 13.13
C ALA A 16 -10.13 8.80 11.97
N CYS A 17 -9.77 7.53 11.84
CA CYS A 17 -10.35 6.63 10.84
C CYS A 17 -11.83 6.34 11.12
N GLN A 18 -12.21 6.06 12.37
CA GLN A 18 -13.60 5.85 12.78
C GLN A 18 -14.49 7.07 12.48
N LYS A 19 -13.98 8.28 12.73
CA LYS A 19 -14.70 9.52 12.41
C LYS A 19 -15.09 9.58 10.93
N PHE A 20 -14.21 9.18 10.01
CA PHE A 20 -14.48 9.23 8.58
C PHE A 20 -15.36 8.10 8.06
N LEU A 21 -15.36 6.95 8.74
CA LEU A 21 -16.35 5.91 8.46
C LEU A 21 -17.77 6.36 8.83
N GLN A 22 -17.92 7.23 9.83
CA GLN A 22 -19.21 7.76 10.28
C GLN A 22 -19.60 9.10 9.63
N SER A 23 -18.64 9.80 9.02
CA SER A 23 -18.87 11.13 8.44
C SER A 23 -19.27 11.04 6.97
N PRO A 24 -20.47 11.50 6.59
CA PRO A 24 -20.93 11.37 5.20
C PRO A 24 -20.16 12.25 4.20
N GLN A 25 -19.55 13.36 4.65
CA GLN A 25 -18.88 14.33 3.76
C GLN A 25 -17.72 15.07 4.46
N PRO A 26 -16.55 14.44 4.68
CA PRO A 26 -15.40 15.15 5.25
C PRO A 26 -14.90 16.25 4.29
N THR A 27 -14.23 17.27 4.84
CA THR A 27 -13.50 18.22 4.01
C THR A 27 -12.23 17.58 3.46
N ILE A 28 -11.79 18.03 2.28
CA ILE A 28 -10.53 17.58 1.67
C ILE A 28 -9.35 17.82 2.62
N ARG A 29 -9.34 18.94 3.34
CA ARG A 29 -8.31 19.27 4.32
C ARG A 29 -8.27 18.29 5.49
N GLU A 30 -9.43 17.86 5.99
CA GLU A 30 -9.50 16.84 7.03
C GLU A 30 -8.93 15.51 6.54
N VAL A 31 -9.29 15.08 5.32
CA VAL A 31 -8.74 13.85 4.71
C VAL A 31 -7.23 13.93 4.55
N ALA A 32 -6.71 15.06 4.04
CA ALA A 32 -5.28 15.28 3.90
C ALA A 32 -4.53 15.20 5.25
N ARG A 33 -5.14 15.70 6.33
CA ARG A 33 -4.58 15.60 7.69
C ARG A 33 -4.48 14.15 8.14
N VAL A 34 -5.51 13.35 7.93
CA VAL A 34 -5.48 11.92 8.29
C VAL A 34 -4.47 11.17 7.45
N ILE A 35 -4.39 11.41 6.14
CA ILE A 35 -3.35 10.82 5.29
C ILE A 35 -1.95 11.14 5.85
N GLY A 36 -1.69 12.39 6.26
CA GLY A 36 -0.42 12.75 6.91
C GLY A 36 -0.16 12.01 8.22
N MET A 37 -1.19 11.73 9.01
CA MET A 37 -1.07 10.90 10.21
C MET A 37 -0.75 9.44 9.88
N LEU A 38 -1.41 8.87 8.86
CA LEU A 38 -1.19 7.50 8.40
C LEU A 38 0.24 7.34 7.89
N THR A 39 0.70 8.24 7.01
CA THR A 39 2.06 8.16 6.44
C THR A 39 3.15 8.32 7.48
N ALA A 40 2.95 9.19 8.47
CA ALA A 40 3.87 9.33 9.60
C ALA A 40 3.96 8.07 10.48
N SER A 41 2.96 7.17 10.40
CA SER A 41 2.92 5.93 11.17
C SER A 41 3.56 4.72 10.47
N PHE A 42 3.85 4.81 9.16
CA PHE A 42 4.41 3.70 8.37
C PHE A 42 5.64 3.02 8.97
N PRO A 43 6.60 3.73 9.61
CA PRO A 43 7.71 3.07 10.28
C PRO A 43 7.29 2.03 11.32
N GLY A 44 6.13 2.21 11.98
CA GLY A 44 5.58 1.31 12.99
C GLY A 44 4.42 0.43 12.50
N VAL A 45 4.05 0.51 11.23
CA VAL A 45 2.88 -0.20 10.66
C VAL A 45 3.29 -0.81 9.31
N MET A 46 3.80 -2.04 9.34
CA MET A 46 4.38 -2.75 8.18
C MET A 46 3.54 -2.66 6.92
N PHE A 47 2.22 -2.91 7.04
CA PHE A 47 1.30 -2.92 5.91
C PHE A 47 0.58 -1.59 5.68
N GLY A 48 0.85 -0.56 6.47
CA GLY A 48 0.23 0.77 6.34
C GLY A 48 0.34 1.38 4.93
N PRO A 49 1.49 1.29 4.24
CA PRO A 49 1.63 1.77 2.86
C PRO A 49 0.72 1.08 1.83
N LEU A 50 0.12 -0.07 2.16
CA LEU A 50 -0.82 -0.77 1.29
C LEU A 50 -2.25 -0.26 1.42
N HIS A 51 -2.58 0.45 2.51
CA HIS A 51 -3.95 0.80 2.88
C HIS A 51 -4.17 2.31 3.01
N TYR A 52 -3.72 3.11 2.04
CA TYR A 52 -4.00 4.57 2.04
C TYR A 52 -4.17 5.16 0.64
N ARG A 53 -3.98 4.35 -0.41
CA ARG A 53 -3.83 4.84 -1.78
C ARG A 53 -5.17 5.32 -2.33
N HIS A 54 -6.25 4.61 -2.05
CA HIS A 54 -7.58 5.00 -2.50
C HIS A 54 -8.02 6.27 -1.78
N LEU A 55 -7.73 6.39 -0.48
CA LEU A 55 -7.98 7.62 0.27
C LEU A 55 -7.24 8.84 -0.33
N ASP A 56 -5.97 8.67 -0.71
CA ASP A 56 -5.18 9.75 -1.33
C ASP A 56 -5.63 10.07 -2.77
N MET A 57 -6.05 9.06 -3.53
CA MET A 57 -6.65 9.21 -4.86
C MET A 57 -7.94 10.02 -4.77
N ASP A 58 -8.87 9.65 -3.88
CA ASP A 58 -10.13 10.37 -3.68
C ASP A 58 -9.88 11.84 -3.34
N LYS A 59 -8.93 12.10 -2.43
CA LYS A 59 -8.53 13.47 -2.05
C LYS A 59 -7.99 14.24 -3.26
N THR A 60 -7.16 13.61 -4.09
CA THR A 60 -6.56 14.22 -5.27
C THR A 60 -7.61 14.54 -6.35
N VAL A 61 -8.53 13.62 -6.61
CA VAL A 61 -9.66 13.82 -7.51
C VAL A 61 -10.55 14.96 -7.02
N ALA A 62 -10.90 14.96 -5.73
CA ALA A 62 -11.72 16.01 -5.13
C ALA A 62 -11.04 17.38 -5.21
N LEU A 63 -9.73 17.48 -4.96
CA LEU A 63 -8.97 18.73 -5.12
C LEU A 63 -9.06 19.27 -6.55
N LYS A 64 -8.90 18.40 -7.54
CA LYS A 64 -8.99 18.77 -8.96
C LYS A 64 -10.39 19.33 -9.28
N ILE A 65 -11.45 18.64 -8.86
CA ILE A 65 -12.84 19.06 -9.06
C ILE A 65 -13.14 20.40 -8.37
N ARG A 66 -12.60 20.59 -7.16
CA ARG A 66 -12.80 21.81 -6.35
C ARG A 66 -11.82 22.93 -6.66
N LYS A 67 -11.09 22.85 -7.78
CA LYS A 67 -10.11 23.86 -8.23
C LYS A 67 -9.08 24.23 -7.15
N GLY A 68 -8.60 23.22 -6.43
CA GLY A 68 -7.61 23.37 -5.35
C GLY A 68 -8.17 23.84 -4.00
N ASN A 69 -9.47 24.09 -3.87
CA ASN A 69 -10.05 24.53 -2.60
C ASN A 69 -10.19 23.36 -1.60
N SER A 70 -9.22 23.24 -0.69
CA SER A 70 -9.17 22.20 0.34
C SER A 70 -10.22 22.33 1.45
N ASN A 71 -10.93 23.46 1.54
CA ASN A 71 -12.01 23.65 2.52
C ASN A 71 -13.36 23.09 2.05
N LYS A 72 -13.44 22.59 0.81
CA LYS A 72 -14.67 21.97 0.29
C LYS A 72 -14.78 20.51 0.71
N THR A 73 -16.01 20.01 0.76
CA THR A 73 -16.32 18.62 1.08
C THR A 73 -16.07 17.70 -0.11
N MET A 74 -15.80 16.43 0.22
CA MET A 74 -15.62 15.32 -0.70
C MET A 74 -16.35 14.07 -0.22
N THR A 75 -16.48 13.10 -1.13
CA THR A 75 -17.03 11.77 -0.83
C THR A 75 -15.88 10.77 -0.85
N LEU A 76 -15.96 9.77 0.03
CA LEU A 76 -15.04 8.64 0.06
C LEU A 76 -15.62 7.50 -0.78
N SER A 77 -14.78 6.95 -1.65
CA SER A 77 -15.03 5.69 -2.35
C SER A 77 -15.19 4.54 -1.36
N ASP A 78 -15.79 3.44 -1.81
CA ASP A 78 -15.91 2.26 -0.97
C ASP A 78 -14.53 1.65 -0.69
N GLU A 79 -13.60 1.69 -1.64
CA GLU A 79 -12.22 1.26 -1.47
C GLU A 79 -11.51 2.07 -0.37
N ALA A 80 -11.66 3.40 -0.35
CA ALA A 80 -11.12 4.23 0.73
C ALA A 80 -11.74 3.90 2.10
N LYS A 81 -13.03 3.56 2.16
CA LYS A 81 -13.68 3.10 3.40
C LYS A 81 -13.16 1.73 3.84
N HIS A 82 -12.86 0.82 2.91
CA HIS A 82 -12.23 -0.46 3.23
C HIS A 82 -10.83 -0.24 3.81
N GLU A 83 -10.03 0.66 3.22
CA GLU A 83 -8.72 1.05 3.77
C GLU A 83 -8.86 1.61 5.19
N LEU A 84 -9.78 2.55 5.42
CA LEU A 84 -10.04 3.10 6.76
C LEU A 84 -10.48 2.03 7.77
N SER A 85 -11.33 1.09 7.34
CA SER A 85 -11.78 -0.02 8.19
C SER A 85 -10.64 -0.96 8.57
N TRP A 86 -9.72 -1.22 7.63
CA TRP A 86 -8.50 -1.97 7.90
C TRP A 86 -7.61 -1.28 8.94
N TRP A 87 -7.46 0.05 8.87
CA TRP A 87 -6.72 0.79 9.91
C TRP A 87 -7.37 0.60 11.28
N VAL A 88 -8.69 0.71 11.39
CA VAL A 88 -9.41 0.55 12.66
C VAL A 88 -9.22 -0.85 13.25
N SER A 89 -9.20 -1.90 12.41
CA SER A 89 -9.08 -3.28 12.87
C SER A 89 -7.64 -3.72 13.17
N SER A 90 -6.64 -3.09 12.54
CA SER A 90 -5.25 -3.56 12.59
C SER A 90 -4.32 -2.72 13.48
N ILE A 91 -4.61 -1.43 13.68
CA ILE A 91 -3.66 -0.47 14.24
C ILE A 91 -3.23 -0.78 15.68
N GLU A 92 -4.09 -1.43 16.47
CA GLU A 92 -3.78 -1.79 17.87
C GLU A 92 -2.73 -2.90 17.97
N SER A 93 -2.71 -3.82 17.02
CA SER A 93 -1.72 -4.89 16.92
C SER A 93 -0.62 -4.59 15.90
N ALA A 94 -0.59 -3.38 15.32
CA ALA A 94 0.34 -3.05 14.26
C ALA A 94 1.77 -2.93 14.79
N TYR A 95 2.69 -3.47 13.99
CA TYR A 95 4.12 -3.37 14.20
C TYR A 95 4.82 -3.33 12.85
N ASN A 96 6.12 -3.07 12.89
CA ASN A 96 7.02 -3.29 11.79
C ASN A 96 8.27 -4.04 12.25
N VAL A 97 8.83 -4.85 11.36
CA VAL A 97 10.06 -5.60 11.61
C VAL A 97 11.23 -4.77 11.10
N VAL A 98 12.12 -4.36 11.99
CA VAL A 98 13.28 -3.51 11.65
C VAL A 98 14.40 -4.34 11.03
N SER A 99 14.51 -5.60 11.42
CA SER A 99 15.53 -6.52 10.90
C SER A 99 14.94 -7.90 10.75
N HIS A 100 15.05 -8.44 9.54
CA HIS A 100 14.58 -9.77 9.14
C HIS A 100 15.66 -10.85 9.30
N GLY A 101 16.84 -10.51 9.83
CA GLY A 101 17.99 -11.41 9.88
C GLY A 101 18.71 -11.53 8.53
N GLN A 102 19.56 -12.55 8.41
CA GLN A 102 20.16 -12.93 7.13
C GLN A 102 19.18 -13.80 6.36
N ALA A 103 19.06 -13.56 5.05
CA ALA A 103 18.28 -14.43 4.19
C ALA A 103 19.03 -15.75 3.98
N ASP A 104 18.34 -16.87 4.20
CA ASP A 104 18.89 -18.22 3.92
C ASP A 104 19.08 -18.44 2.41
N THR A 105 18.30 -17.74 1.59
CA THR A 105 18.34 -17.84 0.13
C THR A 105 17.99 -16.50 -0.51
N THR A 106 18.73 -16.16 -1.57
CA THR A 106 18.49 -14.95 -2.37
C THR A 106 18.05 -15.33 -3.77
N MET A 107 16.94 -14.74 -4.20
CA MET A 107 16.37 -14.88 -5.54
C MET A 107 16.48 -13.54 -6.27
N THR A 108 17.02 -13.56 -7.49
CA THR A 108 17.11 -12.37 -8.34
C THR A 108 16.15 -12.52 -9.50
N THR A 109 15.26 -11.56 -9.68
CA THR A 109 14.25 -11.56 -10.75
C THR A 109 14.47 -10.38 -11.68
N ASP A 110 14.16 -10.55 -12.96
CA ASP A 110 14.12 -9.49 -13.96
C ASP A 110 12.88 -9.63 -14.85
N ALA A 111 12.37 -8.51 -15.34
CA ALA A 111 11.23 -8.45 -16.23
C ALA A 111 11.49 -7.48 -17.37
N SER A 112 11.15 -7.90 -18.58
CA SER A 112 11.18 -7.06 -19.78
C SER A 112 9.81 -7.05 -20.45
N LYS A 113 9.71 -6.41 -21.61
CA LYS A 113 8.50 -6.45 -22.44
C LYS A 113 8.31 -7.78 -23.18
N THR A 114 9.32 -8.65 -23.25
CA THR A 114 9.23 -9.93 -23.97
C THR A 114 9.04 -11.12 -23.04
N GLY A 115 9.50 -11.03 -21.78
CA GLY A 115 9.38 -12.11 -20.82
C GLY A 115 9.89 -11.73 -19.44
N TRP A 116 9.99 -12.74 -18.58
CA TRP A 116 10.60 -12.67 -17.26
C TRP A 116 11.69 -13.71 -17.11
N GLY A 117 12.60 -13.42 -16.20
CA GLY A 117 13.63 -14.35 -15.76
C GLY A 117 13.81 -14.28 -14.25
N CYS A 118 14.35 -15.37 -13.72
CA CYS A 118 14.76 -15.47 -12.33
C CYS A 118 15.98 -16.38 -12.19
N SER A 119 16.82 -16.09 -11.20
CA SER A 119 17.90 -16.98 -10.77
C SER A 119 17.82 -17.16 -9.26
N LEU A 120 17.76 -18.43 -8.82
CA LEU A 120 17.82 -18.83 -7.42
C LEU A 120 19.12 -19.61 -7.19
N ALA A 121 20.06 -19.04 -6.42
CA ALA A 121 21.37 -19.65 -6.17
C ALA A 121 22.10 -20.13 -7.45
N GLY A 122 21.95 -19.37 -8.55
CA GLY A 122 22.55 -19.71 -9.85
C GLY A 122 21.71 -20.65 -10.73
N THR A 123 20.56 -21.13 -10.27
CA THR A 123 19.62 -21.91 -11.07
C THR A 123 18.63 -20.98 -11.77
N PRO A 124 18.68 -20.84 -13.11
CA PRO A 124 17.81 -19.94 -13.84
C PRO A 124 16.44 -20.58 -14.15
N THR A 125 15.40 -19.75 -14.19
CA THR A 125 14.08 -20.05 -14.76
C THR A 125 13.55 -18.81 -15.46
N GLY A 126 12.55 -18.97 -16.32
CA GLY A 126 11.92 -17.84 -17.01
C GLY A 126 10.93 -18.28 -18.06
N GLY A 127 10.29 -17.29 -18.69
CA GLY A 127 9.32 -17.53 -19.73
C GLY A 127 8.97 -16.27 -20.50
N SER A 128 8.38 -16.45 -21.66
CA SER A 128 7.80 -15.35 -22.44
C SER A 128 6.46 -14.92 -21.86
N TRP A 129 6.15 -13.64 -22.01
CA TRP A 129 4.79 -13.15 -21.78
C TRP A 129 3.86 -13.57 -22.89
N ASP A 130 2.59 -13.77 -22.57
CA ASP A 130 1.57 -13.77 -23.61
C ASP A 130 1.38 -12.37 -24.21
N SER A 131 0.63 -12.31 -25.32
CA SER A 131 0.42 -11.05 -26.03
C SER A 131 -0.27 -9.99 -25.17
N GLY A 132 -1.22 -10.37 -24.31
CA GLY A 132 -1.94 -9.43 -23.45
C GLY A 132 -1.13 -8.99 -22.22
N GLU A 133 -0.25 -9.86 -21.73
CA GLU A 133 0.69 -9.58 -20.65
C GLU A 133 1.78 -8.60 -21.10
N SER A 134 2.40 -8.82 -22.26
CA SER A 134 3.49 -7.96 -22.76
C SER A 134 3.09 -6.48 -22.90
N GLU A 135 1.80 -6.20 -23.09
CA GLU A 135 1.25 -4.85 -23.17
C GLU A 135 1.16 -4.14 -21.80
N LYS A 136 1.17 -4.89 -20.67
CA LYS A 136 1.04 -4.32 -19.32
C LYS A 136 2.24 -3.45 -18.95
N HIS A 137 2.02 -2.50 -18.04
CA HIS A 137 3.08 -1.60 -17.56
C HIS A 137 4.25 -2.38 -16.93
N ILE A 138 5.47 -1.88 -17.07
CA ILE A 138 6.68 -2.59 -16.63
C ILE A 138 6.62 -2.96 -15.13
N ASN A 139 6.22 -2.04 -14.24
CA ASN A 139 6.05 -2.35 -12.82
C ASN A 139 5.07 -3.50 -12.53
N TRP A 140 4.03 -3.67 -13.37
CA TRP A 140 3.11 -4.81 -13.22
C TRP A 140 3.82 -6.11 -13.62
N LEU A 141 4.64 -6.07 -14.68
CA LEU A 141 5.43 -7.20 -15.14
C LEU A 141 6.52 -7.58 -14.13
N GLU A 142 7.18 -6.62 -13.49
CA GLU A 142 8.16 -6.85 -12.43
C GLU A 142 7.53 -7.59 -11.24
N VAL A 143 6.38 -7.13 -10.75
CA VAL A 143 5.66 -7.81 -9.65
C VAL A 143 5.18 -9.20 -10.06
N LYS A 144 4.74 -9.37 -11.31
CA LYS A 144 4.35 -10.68 -11.84
C LYS A 144 5.55 -11.62 -11.98
N ALA A 145 6.71 -11.13 -12.43
CA ALA A 145 7.94 -11.91 -12.49
C ALA A 145 8.31 -12.44 -11.10
N ILE A 146 8.21 -11.61 -10.05
CA ILE A 146 8.40 -12.06 -8.65
C ILE A 146 7.44 -13.22 -8.32
N LEU A 147 6.14 -13.06 -8.62
CA LEU A 147 5.14 -14.10 -8.35
C LEU A 147 5.45 -15.42 -9.09
N LEU A 148 5.79 -15.36 -10.37
CA LEU A 148 6.08 -16.55 -11.17
C LEU A 148 7.37 -17.22 -10.70
N SER A 149 8.38 -16.44 -10.32
CA SER A 149 9.63 -16.93 -9.75
C SER A 149 9.40 -17.70 -8.45
N LEU A 150 8.57 -17.16 -7.56
CA LEU A 150 8.15 -17.86 -6.34
C LEU A 150 7.46 -19.17 -6.69
N LYS A 151 6.49 -19.17 -7.62
CA LYS A 151 5.79 -20.41 -8.05
C LYS A 151 6.69 -21.44 -8.72
N SER A 152 7.81 -21.03 -9.31
CA SER A 152 8.75 -21.95 -9.96
C SER A 152 9.65 -22.69 -8.97
N PHE A 153 9.90 -22.11 -7.79
CA PHE A 153 10.86 -22.66 -6.84
C PHE A 153 10.28 -22.98 -5.45
N MET A 154 9.05 -22.53 -5.15
CA MET A 154 8.34 -22.75 -3.89
C MET A 154 7.03 -23.50 -4.09
#